data_AF-A0AAJ6FRR1-F1
#
_entry.id   AF-A0AAJ6FRR1-F1
#
_cell.length_a   1.000
_cell.length_b   1.000
_cell.length_c   1.000
_cell.angle_alpha   90.00
_cell.angle_beta   90.00
_cell.angle_gamma   90.00
#
_symmetry.space_group_name_H-M   'P 1'
#
loop_
_entity.id
_entity.type
_entity.pdbx_description
1 polymer ?
#
loop_
_entity_poly.entity_id
_entity_poly.type
_entity_poly.pdbx_seq_one_letter_code
_entity_poly.pdbx_strand_id
1 'polypeptide(L)'
;MAINPAQRPVQGRSKTKTLDVLNKAIDNVIASNEKLSITSVARTASVTPGLIHNTYPMVAERIRILMGKSARNQRDLKNQALINEKAKNKALRAEKEQLLIELSQLASVNQRLIFEMAKLKAVSCGNVAEFTTKIEK
;
A
#
# COMPACT_ATOMS: atom_id res chain seq x y z
N MET A 1 21.39 -68.16 16.88
CA MET A 1 20.38 -67.65 15.93
C MET A 1 20.70 -66.18 15.70
N ALA A 2 21.42 -65.85 14.64
CA ALA A 2 21.85 -64.48 14.33
C ALA A 2 20.91 -63.90 13.26
N ILE A 3 20.29 -62.76 13.56
CA ILE A 3 19.38 -62.05 12.67
C ILE A 3 20.23 -61.16 11.75
N ASN A 4 20.18 -61.44 10.45
CA ASN A 4 20.82 -60.65 9.40
C ASN A 4 20.24 -59.22 9.35
N PRO A 5 21.07 -58.16 9.30
CA PRO A 5 20.59 -56.81 9.03
C PRO A 5 20.27 -56.68 7.54
N ALA A 6 18.97 -56.66 7.23
CA ALA A 6 18.45 -56.43 5.90
C ALA A 6 18.96 -55.11 5.31
N GLN A 7 19.76 -55.23 4.25
CA GLN A 7 20.12 -54.16 3.33
C GLN A 7 18.84 -53.61 2.69
N ARG A 8 18.42 -52.39 3.05
CA ARG A 8 17.43 -51.66 2.25
C ARG A 8 18.10 -51.21 0.95
N PRO A 9 17.47 -51.41 -0.22
CA PRO A 9 18.01 -50.90 -1.45
C PRO A 9 17.92 -49.36 -1.41
N VAL A 10 19.07 -48.70 -1.40
CA VAL A 10 19.17 -47.26 -1.64
C VAL A 10 18.76 -47.01 -3.09
N GLN A 11 17.46 -46.78 -3.33
CA GLN A 11 16.99 -46.39 -4.66
C GLN A 11 17.74 -45.13 -5.08
N GLY A 12 18.59 -45.25 -6.10
CA GLY A 12 19.29 -44.13 -6.70
C GLY A 12 18.29 -43.06 -7.11
N ARG A 13 18.23 -41.97 -6.34
CA ARG A 13 17.26 -40.89 -6.57
C ARG A 13 17.57 -40.27 -7.92
N SER A 14 16.66 -40.47 -8.89
CA SER A 14 16.87 -39.94 -10.24
C SER A 14 16.89 -38.41 -10.21
N LYS A 15 17.94 -37.82 -10.79
CA LYS A 15 18.17 -36.37 -10.83
C LYS A 15 17.03 -35.64 -11.56
N THR A 16 16.52 -36.21 -12.64
CA THR A 16 15.44 -35.62 -13.46
C THR A 16 14.13 -35.52 -12.68
N LYS A 17 13.72 -36.60 -12.02
CA LYS A 17 12.50 -36.61 -11.18
C LYS A 17 12.59 -35.57 -10.04
N THR A 18 13.78 -35.38 -9.48
CA THR A 18 13.98 -34.42 -8.40
C THR A 18 13.96 -32.97 -8.91
N LEU A 19 14.50 -32.72 -10.11
CA LEU A 19 14.40 -31.42 -10.78
C LEU A 19 12.94 -31.05 -11.08
N ASP A 20 12.12 -31.99 -11.54
CA ASP A 20 10.71 -31.73 -11.84
C ASP A 20 9.92 -31.37 -10.58
N VAL A 21 10.19 -32.06 -9.46
CA VAL A 21 9.59 -31.74 -8.15
C VAL A 21 10.03 -30.34 -7.68
N LEU A 22 11.29 -29.97 -7.86
CA LEU A 22 11.79 -28.64 -7.50
C LEU A 22 11.15 -27.54 -8.36
N ASN A 23 11.00 -27.76 -9.67
CA ASN A 23 10.34 -26.80 -10.55
C ASN A 23 8.87 -26.60 -10.16
N LYS A 24 8.12 -27.68 -9.92
CA LYS A 24 6.73 -27.61 -9.44
C LYS A 24 6.63 -26.90 -8.09
N ALA A 25 7.58 -27.13 -7.18
CA ALA A 25 7.61 -26.45 -5.89
C ALA A 25 7.84 -24.93 -6.03
N ILE A 26 8.67 -24.50 -6.98
CA ILE A 26 8.84 -23.06 -7.29
C ILE A 26 7.52 -22.47 -7.77
N ASP A 27 6.86 -23.13 -8.71
CA ASP A 27 5.58 -22.64 -9.27
C ASP A 27 4.49 -22.58 -8.19
N ASN A 28 4.44 -23.57 -7.30
CA ASN A 28 3.50 -23.59 -6.17
C ASN A 28 3.75 -22.44 -5.18
N VAL A 29 5.01 -22.12 -4.86
CA VAL A 29 5.35 -21.01 -3.95
C VAL A 29 5.04 -19.65 -4.59
N ILE A 30 5.17 -19.54 -5.91
CA ILE A 30 4.73 -18.34 -6.65
C ILE A 30 3.21 -18.23 -6.61
N ALA A 31 2.49 -19.35 -6.83
CA ALA A 31 1.02 -19.38 -6.81
C ALA A 31 0.43 -19.09 -5.42
N SER A 32 1.10 -19.51 -4.34
CA SER A 32 0.69 -19.21 -2.96
C SER A 32 1.00 -17.77 -2.53
N ASN A 33 1.62 -16.97 -3.40
CA ASN A 33 2.05 -15.59 -3.14
C ASN A 33 2.90 -15.46 -1.85
N GLU A 34 3.56 -16.54 -1.45
CA GLU A 34 4.46 -16.56 -0.30
C GLU A 34 5.83 -15.98 -0.66
N LYS A 35 6.59 -15.59 0.36
CA LYS A 35 7.96 -15.10 0.17
C LYS A 35 8.82 -16.20 -0.45
N LEU A 36 9.10 -16.06 -1.74
CA LEU A 36 10.00 -16.95 -2.47
C LEU A 36 11.37 -16.95 -1.75
N SER A 37 11.78 -18.12 -1.27
CA SER A 37 13.07 -18.34 -0.63
C SER A 37 13.48 -19.79 -0.82
N ILE A 38 14.77 -20.05 -0.76
CA ILE A 38 15.30 -21.42 -0.98
C ILE A 38 14.79 -22.36 0.12
N THR A 39 14.62 -21.85 1.34
CA THR A 39 14.00 -22.59 2.46
C THR A 39 12.52 -22.89 2.22
N SER A 40 11.76 -21.93 1.68
CA SER A 40 10.34 -22.15 1.33
C SER A 40 10.20 -23.19 0.23
N VAL A 41 10.97 -23.08 -0.86
CA VAL A 41 10.99 -24.07 -1.94
C VAL A 41 11.41 -25.45 -1.45
N ALA A 42 12.42 -25.53 -0.58
CA ALA A 42 12.88 -26.77 0.02
C ALA A 42 11.79 -27.44 0.89
N ARG A 43 11.04 -26.64 1.67
CA ARG A 43 9.90 -27.12 2.47
C ARG A 43 8.81 -27.69 1.57
N THR A 44 8.43 -26.98 0.51
CA THR A 44 7.38 -27.42 -0.43
C THR A 44 7.79 -28.68 -1.20
N ALA A 45 9.06 -28.82 -1.56
CA ALA A 45 9.61 -30.00 -2.24
C ALA A 45 10.01 -31.14 -1.29
N SER A 46 9.87 -30.97 0.03
CA SER A 46 10.34 -31.93 1.06
C SER A 46 11.82 -32.34 0.86
N VAL A 47 12.68 -31.37 0.59
CA VAL A 47 14.14 -31.57 0.46
C VAL A 47 14.89 -30.68 1.45
N THR A 48 16.13 -31.06 1.77
CA THR A 48 17.02 -30.21 2.57
C THR A 48 17.50 -29.02 1.73
N PRO A 49 17.57 -27.79 2.27
CA PRO A 49 18.10 -26.63 1.54
C PRO A 49 19.50 -26.85 0.97
N GLY A 50 20.35 -27.63 1.67
CA GLY A 50 21.67 -28.01 1.20
C GLY A 50 21.67 -28.79 -0.12
N LEU A 51 20.62 -29.57 -0.41
CA LEU A 51 20.48 -30.29 -1.68
C LEU A 51 20.31 -29.31 -2.85
N ILE A 52 19.57 -28.21 -2.65
CA ILE A 52 19.35 -27.21 -3.69
C ILE A 52 20.63 -26.43 -3.95
N HIS A 53 21.33 -25.98 -2.90
CA HIS A 53 22.55 -25.21 -3.05
C HIS A 53 23.75 -26.02 -3.56
N ASN A 54 23.90 -27.27 -3.13
CA ASN A 54 25.09 -28.08 -3.43
C ASN A 54 24.91 -28.95 -4.68
N THR A 55 23.72 -29.54 -4.86
CA THR A 55 23.48 -30.51 -5.96
C THR A 55 22.78 -29.88 -7.16
N TYR A 56 22.03 -28.79 -6.95
CA TYR A 56 21.26 -28.11 -8.00
C TYR A 56 21.50 -26.58 -8.04
N PRO A 57 22.75 -26.12 -8.23
CA PRO A 57 23.09 -24.70 -8.19
C PRO A 57 22.31 -23.85 -9.21
N MET A 58 22.00 -24.42 -10.38
CA MET A 58 21.18 -23.76 -11.41
C MET A 58 19.77 -23.42 -10.92
N VAL A 59 19.16 -24.29 -10.13
CA VAL A 59 17.83 -24.06 -9.53
C VAL A 59 17.93 -22.98 -8.45
N ALA A 60 19.01 -23.00 -7.64
CA ALA A 60 19.26 -21.97 -6.64
C ALA A 60 19.40 -20.58 -7.26
N GLU A 61 20.15 -20.45 -8.35
CA GLU A 61 20.29 -19.18 -9.08
C GLU A 61 18.97 -18.70 -9.69
N ARG A 62 18.19 -19.62 -10.26
CA ARG A 62 16.85 -19.29 -10.76
C ARG A 62 15.96 -18.72 -9.66
N ILE A 63 15.97 -19.32 -8.46
CA ILE A 63 15.22 -18.82 -7.30
C ILE A 63 15.70 -17.41 -6.92
N ARG A 64 17.03 -17.17 -6.85
CA ARG A 64 17.59 -15.84 -6.53
C ARG A 64 17.17 -14.77 -7.53
N ILE A 65 17.20 -15.07 -8.83
CA ILE A 65 16.78 -14.14 -9.89
C ILE A 65 15.30 -13.80 -9.75
N LEU A 66 14.45 -14.81 -9.54
CA LEU A 66 13.01 -14.63 -9.36
C LEU A 66 12.71 -13.80 -8.10
N MET A 67 13.40 -14.08 -6.98
CA MET A 67 13.32 -13.29 -5.76
C MET A 67 13.69 -11.81 -6.01
N GLY A 68 14.80 -11.56 -6.70
CA GLY A 68 15.28 -10.22 -6.99
C GLY A 68 14.36 -9.42 -7.93
N LYS A 69 13.69 -10.09 -8.88
CA LYS A 69 12.66 -9.47 -9.73
C LYS A 69 11.38 -9.17 -8.93
N SER A 70 10.90 -10.12 -8.13
CA SER A 70 9.73 -9.95 -7.28
C SER A 70 9.90 -8.80 -6.28
N ALA A 71 11.06 -8.67 -5.65
CA ALA A 71 11.34 -7.60 -4.69
C ALA A 71 11.37 -6.21 -5.35
N ARG A 72 11.88 -6.11 -6.58
CA ARG A 72 11.85 -4.86 -7.35
C ARG A 72 10.44 -4.48 -7.74
N ASN A 73 9.67 -5.42 -8.33
CA ASN A 73 8.28 -5.17 -8.70
C ASN A 73 7.43 -4.74 -7.50
N GLN A 74 7.57 -5.42 -6.35
CA GLN A 74 6.84 -5.05 -5.14
C GLN A 74 7.21 -3.64 -4.65
N ARG A 75 8.50 -3.27 -4.72
CA ARG A 75 8.97 -1.94 -4.35
C ARG A 75 8.39 -0.88 -5.29
N ASP A 76 8.43 -1.12 -6.59
CA ASP A 76 7.97 -0.18 -7.60
C ASP A 76 6.46 0.04 -7.50
N LEU A 77 5.68 -1.02 -7.28
CA LEU A 77 4.24 -0.92 -6.99
C LEU A 77 3.96 -0.08 -5.74
N LYS A 78 4.70 -0.31 -4.64
CA LYS A 78 4.56 0.48 -3.41
C LYS A 78 4.92 1.95 -3.63
N ASN A 79 5.99 2.21 -4.38
CA ASN A 79 6.42 3.56 -4.69
C ASN A 79 5.39 4.29 -5.57
N GLN A 80 4.85 3.63 -6.60
CA GLN A 80 3.78 4.18 -7.42
C GLN A 80 2.53 4.49 -6.60
N ALA A 81 2.10 3.56 -5.73
CA ALA A 81 0.98 3.78 -4.83
C ALA A 81 1.24 4.99 -3.91
N LEU A 82 2.44 5.09 -3.33
CA LEU A 82 2.81 6.21 -2.47
C LEU A 82 2.80 7.55 -3.21
N ILE A 83 3.29 7.59 -4.45
CA ILE A 83 3.27 8.81 -5.29
C ILE A 83 1.83 9.23 -5.58
N ASN A 84 0.97 8.28 -5.96
CA ASN A 84 -0.44 8.55 -6.25
C ASN A 84 -1.16 9.11 -5.03
N GLU A 85 -0.96 8.50 -3.85
CA GLU A 85 -1.58 8.98 -2.61
C GLU A 85 -1.03 10.35 -2.19
N LYS A 86 0.27 10.60 -2.35
CA LYS A 86 0.84 11.94 -2.10
C LYS A 86 0.26 12.99 -3.03
N ALA A 87 0.06 12.68 -4.30
CA ALA A 87 -0.54 13.60 -5.27
C ALA A 87 -1.99 13.93 -4.89
N LYS A 88 -2.81 12.92 -4.59
CA LYS A 88 -4.18 13.11 -4.09
C LYS A 88 -4.21 13.96 -2.83
N ASN A 89 -3.35 13.65 -1.87
CA ASN A 89 -3.31 14.37 -0.61
C ASN A 89 -2.88 15.84 -0.79
N LYS A 90 -1.98 16.12 -1.72
CA LYS A 90 -1.62 17.49 -2.09
C LYS A 90 -2.82 18.24 -2.69
N ALA A 91 -3.56 17.62 -3.60
CA ALA A 91 -4.77 18.21 -4.20
C ALA A 91 -5.84 18.51 -3.13
N LEU A 92 -6.12 17.52 -2.26
CA LEU A 92 -7.09 17.68 -1.17
C LEU A 92 -6.68 18.78 -0.16
N ARG A 93 -5.38 18.94 0.11
CA ARG A 93 -4.91 20.05 0.96
C ARG A 93 -5.14 21.41 0.32
N ALA A 94 -4.87 21.54 -0.98
CA ALA A 94 -5.11 22.78 -1.71
C ALA A 94 -6.61 23.13 -1.76
N GLU A 95 -7.47 22.14 -2.01
CA GLU A 95 -8.92 22.31 -1.99
C GLU A 95 -9.42 22.71 -0.59
N LYS A 96 -8.92 22.05 0.46
CA LYS A 96 -9.25 22.41 1.85
C LYS A 96 -8.88 23.85 2.17
N GLU A 97 -7.70 24.29 1.76
CA GLU A 97 -7.23 25.66 1.99
C GLU A 97 -8.13 26.68 1.28
N GLN A 98 -8.46 26.42 0.01
CA GLN A 98 -9.38 27.25 -0.75
C GLN A 98 -10.76 27.36 -0.08
N LEU A 99 -11.33 26.22 0.34
CA LEU A 99 -12.62 26.18 1.03
C LEU A 99 -12.60 26.94 2.37
N LEU A 100 -11.49 26.89 3.11
CA LEU A 100 -11.35 27.64 4.35
C LEU A 100 -11.29 29.15 4.10
N ILE A 101 -10.63 29.58 3.04
CA ILE A 101 -10.60 30.99 2.62
C ILE A 101 -12.01 31.45 2.28
N GLU A 102 -12.74 30.72 1.44
CA GLU A 102 -14.10 31.05 1.04
C GLU A 102 -15.06 31.09 2.23
N LEU A 103 -14.95 30.11 3.14
CA LEU A 103 -15.76 30.06 4.36
C LEU A 103 -15.49 31.28 5.26
N SER A 104 -14.24 31.70 5.39
CA SER A 104 -13.89 32.89 6.18
C SER A 104 -14.47 34.18 5.60
N GLN A 105 -14.45 34.31 4.26
CA GLN A 105 -15.03 35.45 3.55
C GLN A 105 -16.55 35.47 3.73
N LEU A 106 -17.21 34.32 3.55
CA LEU A 106 -18.64 34.18 3.71
C LEU A 106 -19.07 34.48 5.15
N ALA A 107 -18.33 34.00 6.15
CA ALA A 107 -18.60 34.28 7.56
C ALA A 107 -18.51 35.79 7.86
N SER A 108 -17.50 36.48 7.33
CA SER A 108 -17.35 37.94 7.49
C SER A 108 -18.51 38.72 6.88
N VAL A 109 -18.91 38.36 5.65
CA VAL A 109 -20.06 38.99 4.97
C VAL A 109 -21.35 38.71 5.73
N ASN A 110 -21.59 37.46 6.12
CA ASN A 110 -22.77 37.09 6.89
C ASN A 110 -22.84 37.86 8.21
N GLN A 111 -21.71 38.01 8.91
CA GLN A 111 -21.68 38.79 10.15
C GLN A 111 -22.07 40.25 9.92
N ARG A 112 -21.57 40.87 8.84
CA ARG A 112 -21.97 42.23 8.45
C ARG A 112 -23.46 42.32 8.16
N LEU A 113 -23.99 41.39 7.38
CA LEU A 113 -25.41 41.34 7.03
C LEU A 113 -26.30 41.16 8.28
N ILE A 114 -25.87 40.34 9.24
CA ILE A 114 -26.57 40.17 10.52
C ILE A 114 -26.63 41.51 11.27
N PHE A 115 -25.53 42.26 11.33
CA PHE A 115 -25.50 43.59 11.96
C PHE A 115 -26.41 44.59 11.24
N GLU A 116 -26.37 44.64 9.91
CA GLU A 116 -27.24 45.52 9.11
C GLU A 116 -28.72 45.17 9.30
N MET A 117 -29.06 43.88 9.27
CA MET A 117 -30.42 43.41 9.53
C MET A 117 -30.89 43.75 10.94
N ALA A 118 -30.03 43.61 11.94
CA ALA A 118 -30.35 43.99 13.32
C ALA A 118 -30.60 45.51 13.44
N LYS A 119 -29.76 46.33 12.80
CA LYS A 119 -29.93 47.79 12.75
C LYS A 119 -31.27 48.16 12.09
N LEU A 120 -31.55 47.62 10.89
CA LEU A 120 -32.78 47.91 10.16
C LEU A 120 -34.02 47.46 10.95
N LYS A 121 -33.97 46.29 11.59
CA LYS A 121 -35.06 45.84 12.48
C LYS A 121 -35.24 46.79 13.66
N ALA A 122 -34.16 47.22 14.32
CA ALA A 122 -34.25 48.15 15.45
C ALA A 122 -34.90 49.49 15.07
N VAL A 123 -34.59 50.02 13.87
CA VAL A 123 -35.22 51.22 13.31
C VAL A 123 -36.70 50.95 12.99
N SER A 124 -36.99 49.83 12.31
CA SER A 124 -38.37 49.45 11.94
C SER A 124 -39.28 49.21 13.14
N CYS A 125 -38.73 48.70 14.25
CA CYS A 125 -39.48 48.45 15.49
C CYS A 125 -39.68 49.72 16.33
N GLY A 126 -39.15 50.88 15.91
CA GLY A 126 -39.24 52.13 16.65
C GLY A 126 -38.37 52.19 17.92
N ASN A 127 -37.49 51.20 18.13
CA ASN A 127 -36.59 51.15 19.28
C ASN A 127 -35.43 52.17 19.15
N VAL A 128 -35.09 52.57 17.92
CA VAL A 128 -33.99 53.51 17.63
C VAL A 128 -34.39 54.42 16.45
N ALA A 129 -34.15 55.73 16.54
CA ALA A 129 -34.41 56.69 15.47
C ALA A 129 -33.12 57.01 14.69
N GLU A 130 -33.19 57.05 13.35
CA GLU A 130 -32.05 57.36 12.49
C GLU A 130 -31.98 58.88 12.23
N PHE A 131 -30.95 59.55 12.72
CA PHE A 131 -30.74 60.99 12.50
C PHE A 131 -30.03 61.21 11.17
N THR A 132 -30.76 61.60 10.13
CA THR A 132 -30.14 62.01 8.86
C THR A 132 -29.55 63.41 9.02
N THR A 133 -28.24 63.53 9.17
CA THR A 133 -27.54 64.82 9.02
C THR A 133 -27.55 65.19 7.55
N LYS A 134 -28.57 65.93 7.11
CA LYS A 134 -28.47 66.70 5.86
C LYS A 134 -27.39 67.75 6.09
N ILE A 135 -26.22 67.53 5.50
CA ILE A 135 -25.23 68.60 5.33
C ILE A 135 -25.83 69.50 4.25
N GLU A 136 -26.53 70.54 4.67
CA GLU A 136 -26.95 71.63 3.79
C GLU A 136 -25.69 72.36 3.30
N LYS A 137 -25.62 72.54 1.97
CA LYS A 137 -24.57 73.29 1.28
C LYS A 137 -24.66 74.78 1.56
#